data_AF-A0A2A5RIS4-F1
#
_entry.id   AF-A0A2A5RIS4-F1
#
_cell.length_a   1.000
_cell.length_b   1.000
_cell.length_c   1.000
_cell.angle_alpha   90.00
_cell.angle_beta   90.00
_cell.angle_gamma   90.00
#
_symmetry.space_group_name_H-M   'P 1'
#
loop_
_entity.id
_entity.type
_entity.pdbx_description
1 polymer ?
#
loop_
_entity_poly.entity_id
_entity_poly.type
_entity_poly.pdbx_seq_one_letter_code
_entity_poly.pdbx_strand_id
1 'polypeptide(L)' 'MKHYITKYRDENGNRKAVSWLQVNLFGKAYCFNQKTIDV' A
#
# COMPACT_ATOMS: atom_id res chain seq x y z
N MET A 1 -12.96 4.04 4.45
CA MET A 1 -11.51 3.90 4.22
C MET A 1 -11.28 2.58 3.50
N LYS A 2 -10.51 2.58 2.40
CA LYS A 2 -10.08 1.35 1.74
C LYS A 2 -8.59 1.17 2.01
N HIS A 3 -8.24 0.05 2.64
CA HIS A 3 -6.85 -0.31 2.85
C HIS A 3 -6.44 -1.27 1.73
N TYR A 4 -5.48 -0.86 0.92
CA TYR A 4 -4.93 -1.70 -0.14
C TYR A 4 -3.60 -2.26 0.35
N ILE A 5 -3.38 -3.55 0.12
CA ILE A 5 -2.11 -4.22 0.43
C ILE A 5 -1.69 -5.00 -0.81
N THR A 6 -0.55 -4.63 -1.37
CA THR A 6 0.08 -5.29 -2.51
C THR A 6 1.30 -6.04 -2.01
N LYS A 7 1.36 -7.35 -2.25
CA LYS A 7 2.53 -8.17 -1.94
C LYS A 7 3.23 -8.55 -3.24
N TYR A 8 4.53 -8.34 -3.30
CA TYR A 8 5.34 -8.75 -4.44
C TYR A 8 6.69 -9.31 -3.98
N ARG A 9 7.34 -10.04 -4.88
CA ARG A 9 8.72 -10.48 -4.69
C ARG A 9 9.63 -9.55 -5.48
N ASP A 10 10.66 -9.06 -4.81
CA ASP A 10 11.74 -8.32 -5.44
C ASP A 10 12.59 -9.27 -6.30
N GLU A 11 13.40 -8.75 -7.23
CA GLU A 11 14.28 -9.57 -8.09
C GLU A 11 15.25 -10.45 -7.29
N ASN A 12 15.57 -10.04 -6.05
CA ASN A 12 16.42 -10.78 -5.12
C ASN A 12 15.68 -11.87 -4.33
N GLY A 13 14.39 -12.11 -4.60
CA GLY A 13 13.57 -13.11 -3.89
C GLY A 13 13.00 -12.65 -2.54
N ASN A 14 13.36 -11.46 -2.07
CA ASN A 14 12.83 -10.83 -0.86
C ASN A 14 11.33 -10.54 -1.04
N ARG A 15 10.51 -10.88 -0.04
CA ARG A 15 9.07 -10.56 -0.10
C ARG A 15 8.88 -9.15 0.42
N LYS A 16 8.26 -8.30 -0.40
CA LYS A 16 7.89 -6.95 0.01
C LYS A 16 6.36 -6.87 0.06
N ALA A 17 5.85 -6.21 1.08
CA ALA A 17 4.45 -5.86 1.17
C ALA A 17 4.32 -4.34 1.24
N VAL A 18 3.57 -3.76 0.31
CA VAL A 18 3.27 -2.33 0.26
C VAL A 18 1.80 -2.15 0.62
N SER A 19 1.55 -1.36 1.66
CA SER A 19 0.22 -0.93 2.06
C SER A 19 -0.01 0.51 1.69
N TRP A 20 -1.22 0.81 1.23
CA TRP A 20 -1.68 2.15 0.85
C TRP A 20 -3.03 2.38 1.52
N LEU A 21 -3.19 3.49 2.23
CA LEU A 21 -4.49 3.85 2.80
C LEU A 21 -5.18 4.85 1.88
N GLN A 22 -6.30 4.44 1.30
CA GLN A 22 -7.17 5.34 0.56
C GLN A 22 -8.27 5.85 1.50
N VAL A 23 -8.38 7.17 1.58
CA VAL A 23 -9.45 7.83 2.32
C VAL A 23 -10.19 8.74 1.36
N ASN A 24 -11.49 8.55 1.31
CA ASN A 24 -12.37 9.41 0.55
C ASN A 24 -12.89 10.48 1.49
N LEU A 25 -12.50 11.73 1.27
CA LEU A 25 -13.00 12.90 2.00
C LEU A 25 -13.57 13.90 0.98
N PHE A 26 -14.76 14.44 1.25
CA PHE A 26 -15.42 15.43 0.38
C PHE A 26 -15.51 15.03 -1.10
N GLY A 27 -15.84 13.77 -1.39
CA GLY A 27 -15.98 13.26 -2.76
C GLY A 27 -14.67 13.09 -3.54
N LYS A 28 -13.52 13.37 -2.92
CA LYS A 28 -12.19 13.18 -3.52
C LYS A 28 -11.49 11.99 -2.88
N ALA A 29 -10.91 11.14 -3.73
CA ALA A 29 -10.10 10.01 -3.30
C ALA A 29 -8.67 10.48 -3.05
N TYR A 30 -8.25 10.46 -1.79
CA TYR A 30 -6.90 10.79 -1.40
C TYR A 30 -6.18 9.50 -0.98
N CYS A 31 -5.05 9.23 -1.62
CA CYS A 31 -4.19 8.09 -1.29
C CYS A 31 -3.03 8.59 -0.43
N PHE A 32 -2.93 8.10 0.80
CA PHE A 32 -1.87 8.49 1.73
C PHE A 32 -1.42 7.32 2.59
N ASN A 33 -0.32 7.50 3.33
CA ASN A 33 0.29 6.46 4.17
C ASN A 33 0.74 5.21 3.37
N GLN A 34 1.58 5.45 2.36
CA GLN A 34 2.24 4.38 1.62
C GLN A 34 3.38 3.84 2.49
N LYS A 35 3.22 2.60 2.98
CA LYS A 35 4.24 1.92 3.78
C LYS A 35 4.68 0.65 3.07
N THR A 36 5.99 0.51 2.92
CA THR A 36 6.63 -0.72 2.43
C THR A 36 7.25 -1.42 3.62
N ILE A 37 6.99 -2.72 3.75
CA ILE A 37 7.65 -3.61 4.69
C ILE A 37 8.32 -4.75 3.91
N ASP A 38 9.52 -5.14 4.33
CA ASP A 38 10.14 -6.39 3.91
C ASP A 38 9.68 -7.50 4.87
N VAL A 39 9.33 -8.66 4.29
CA VAL A 39 8.71 -9.83 4.95
C VAL A 39 9.51 -11.08 4.64
#